data_AF-A0A6P0ME60-F1
#
_entry.id   AF-A0A6P0ME60-F1
#
_cell.length_a   1.000
_cell.length_b   1.000
_cell.length_c   1.000
_cell.angle_alpha   90.00
_cell.angle_beta   90.00
_cell.angle_gamma   90.00
#
_symmetry.space_group_name_H-M   'P 1'
#
loop_
_entity.id
_entity.type
_entity.pdbx_description
1 polymer ?
#
loop_
_entity_poly.entity_id
_entity_poly.type
_entity_poly.pdbx_seq_one_letter_code
_entity_poly.pdbx_strand_id
1 'polypeptide(L)'
;MKILHSLVIFGGISLSGYYGITHSVNPALAQIVPDHTLGDNPSVVKPNVEVKGLPADLIEGGATRGDNLFHSFSEFNVRDLQRVYFANPAGIN
;
A
#
# COMPACT_ATOMS: atom_id res chain seq x y z
N MET A 1 25.39 44.12 62.29
CA MET A 1 23.94 44.11 62.03
C MET A 1 23.69 44.70 60.64
N LYS A 2 23.46 43.83 59.65
CA LYS A 2 22.79 44.11 58.37
C LYS A 2 22.50 42.73 57.76
N ILE A 3 21.23 42.53 57.46
CA ILE A 3 20.60 41.28 57.05
C ILE A 3 20.28 41.34 55.56
N LEU A 4 20.32 40.15 54.92
CA LEU A 4 19.60 39.73 53.70
C LEU A 4 20.15 40.24 52.34
N HIS A 5 20.21 39.49 51.23
CA HIS A 5 19.25 38.52 50.69
C HIS A 5 19.90 37.42 49.82
N SER A 6 19.29 36.24 49.83
CA SER A 6 19.53 35.10 48.93
C SER A 6 19.18 35.46 47.47
N LEU A 7 20.01 35.05 46.52
CA LEU A 7 19.58 34.91 45.13
C LEU A 7 20.09 33.56 44.60
N VAL A 8 19.16 32.62 44.52
CA VAL A 8 19.32 31.34 43.83
C VAL A 8 19.30 31.61 42.34
N ILE A 9 20.38 31.27 41.62
CA ILE A 9 20.36 31.14 40.16
C ILE A 9 20.77 29.71 39.86
N PHE A 10 19.79 28.85 39.56
CA PHE A 10 20.03 27.49 39.14
C PHE A 10 20.87 27.49 37.87
N GLY A 11 22.04 26.82 37.94
CA GLY A 11 22.90 26.57 36.79
C GLY A 11 22.10 25.86 35.70
N GLY A 12 22.18 26.42 34.49
CA GLY A 12 21.49 25.90 33.32
C GLY A 12 21.87 24.45 33.04
N ILE A 13 20.85 23.60 32.93
CA ILE A 13 20.97 22.31 32.27
C ILE A 13 20.36 22.49 30.90
N SER A 14 21.20 22.79 29.91
CA SER A 14 20.84 22.70 28.50
C SER A 14 20.66 21.22 28.16
N LEU A 15 19.49 20.64 28.44
CA LEU A 15 19.19 19.29 28.00
C LEU A 15 18.85 19.32 26.51
N SER A 16 19.92 19.20 25.72
CA SER A 16 19.91 19.04 24.27
C SER A 16 18.82 18.05 23.81
N GLY A 17 18.12 18.43 22.75
CA GLY A 17 16.91 17.78 22.29
C GLY A 17 17.12 16.32 21.90
N TYR A 18 16.15 15.49 22.27
CA TYR A 18 15.87 14.26 21.57
C TYR A 18 14.45 14.37 21.03
N TYR A 19 14.30 14.99 19.86
CA TYR A 19 13.12 14.76 19.04
C TYR A 19 13.21 13.30 18.60
N GLY A 20 12.64 12.40 19.41
CA GLY A 20 12.47 11.02 19.02
C GLY A 20 11.62 11.01 17.76
N ILE A 21 12.26 10.79 16.61
CA ILE A 21 11.55 10.60 15.36
C ILE A 21 10.81 9.26 15.50
N THR A 22 9.55 9.31 15.92
CA THR A 22 8.65 8.18 15.84
C THR A 22 8.35 7.98 14.36
N HIS A 23 9.16 7.18 13.69
CA HIS A 23 8.87 6.73 12.34
C HIS A 23 7.67 5.78 12.44
N SER A 24 6.47 6.31 12.26
CA SER A 24 5.26 5.52 12.10
C SER A 24 5.37 4.80 10.76
N VAL A 25 5.77 3.53 10.80
CA VAL A 25 5.70 2.66 9.63
C VAL A 25 4.25 2.21 9.51
N ASN A 26 3.54 2.70 8.48
CA ASN A 26 2.25 2.17 8.08
C ASN A 26 2.50 1.16 6.95
N PRO A 27 2.72 -0.14 7.25
CA PRO A 27 2.90 -1.12 6.20
C PRO A 27 1.61 -1.18 5.38
N ALA A 28 1.72 -1.00 4.07
CA ALA A 28 0.60 -1.26 3.18
C ALA A 28 0.30 -2.77 3.20
N LEU A 29 -0.96 -3.14 3.41
CA LEU A 29 -1.41 -4.49 3.13
C LEU A 29 -1.43 -4.65 1.61
N ALA A 30 -0.76 -5.66 1.04
CA ALA A 30 -0.93 -5.90 -0.38
C ALA A 30 -2.31 -6.52 -0.63
N GLN A 31 -3.21 -5.65 -1.08
CA GLN A 31 -4.57 -5.96 -1.44
C GLN A 31 -4.77 -5.60 -2.91
N ILE A 32 -5.45 -6.48 -3.64
CA ILE A 32 -5.93 -6.22 -4.99
C ILE A 32 -7.45 -6.12 -4.86
N VAL A 33 -7.97 -4.90 -4.95
CA VAL A 33 -9.38 -4.59 -4.73
C VAL A 33 -9.95 -4.10 -6.05
N PRO A 34 -10.74 -4.93 -6.75
CA PRO A 34 -11.45 -4.49 -7.95
C PRO A 34 -12.42 -3.36 -7.64
N ASP A 35 -12.57 -2.45 -8.59
CA ASP A 35 -13.62 -1.45 -8.55
C ASP A 35 -14.68 -1.70 -9.64
N HIS A 36 -15.72 -0.87 -9.65
CA HIS A 36 -16.83 -0.96 -10.60
C HIS A 36 -16.82 0.17 -11.65
N THR A 37 -15.67 0.82 -11.88
CA THR A 37 -15.57 1.96 -12.81
C THR A 37 -15.65 1.56 -14.30
N LEU A 38 -15.50 0.26 -14.59
CA LEU A 38 -15.67 -0.31 -15.93
C LEU A 38 -17.13 -0.66 -16.28
N GLY A 39 -18.09 -0.36 -15.40
CA GLY A 39 -19.51 -0.66 -15.60
C GLY A 39 -19.77 -2.17 -15.61
N ASP A 40 -20.44 -2.66 -16.65
CA ASP A 40 -20.87 -4.07 -16.76
C ASP A 40 -19.74 -5.08 -16.94
N ASN A 41 -18.50 -4.61 -17.10
CA ASN A 41 -17.32 -5.44 -17.31
C ASN A 41 -16.28 -5.26 -16.19
N PRO A 42 -16.61 -5.64 -14.94
CA PRO A 42 -15.71 -5.46 -13.80
C PRO A 42 -14.47 -6.34 -13.92
N SER A 43 -13.41 -5.93 -13.23
CA SER A 43 -12.25 -6.80 -13.01
C SER A 43 -12.57 -7.80 -11.90
N VAL A 44 -12.09 -9.03 -12.04
CA VAL A 44 -12.35 -10.11 -11.07
C VAL A 44 -11.02 -10.71 -10.63
N VAL A 45 -10.81 -10.85 -9.32
CA VAL A 45 -9.61 -11.48 -8.76
C VAL A 45 -9.98 -12.86 -8.24
N LYS A 46 -9.38 -13.90 -8.80
CA LYS A 46 -9.47 -15.29 -8.35
C LYS A 46 -8.18 -15.68 -7.62
N PRO A 47 -8.19 -15.77 -6.28
CA PRO A 47 -6.99 -16.13 -5.53
C PRO A 47 -6.66 -17.62 -5.67
N ASN A 48 -5.37 -17.95 -5.50
CA ASN A 48 -4.85 -19.32 -5.41
C ASN A 48 -5.19 -20.23 -6.61
N VAL A 49 -5.17 -19.67 -7.83
CA VAL A 49 -5.31 -20.42 -9.08
C VAL A 49 -3.94 -20.96 -9.49
N GLU A 50 -3.88 -22.23 -9.91
CA GLU A 50 -2.65 -22.80 -10.45
C GLU A 50 -2.34 -22.20 -11.83
N VAL A 51 -1.25 -21.44 -11.91
CA VAL A 51 -0.78 -20.83 -13.16
C VAL A 51 0.68 -21.18 -13.34
N LYS A 52 1.03 -21.82 -14.46
CA LYS A 52 2.39 -22.30 -14.76
C LYS A 52 2.96 -23.19 -13.64
N GLY A 53 2.13 -24.08 -13.07
CA GLY A 53 2.54 -25.06 -12.06
C GLY A 53 2.72 -24.53 -10.63
N LEU A 54 2.32 -23.28 -10.35
CA LEU A 54 2.39 -22.68 -9.02
C LEU A 54 1.12 -21.85 -8.75
N PRO A 55 0.70 -21.67 -7.49
CA PRO A 55 -0.46 -20.84 -7.15
C PRO A 55 -0.20 -19.35 -7.38
N ALA A 56 -1.21 -18.64 -7.87
CA ALA A 56 -1.21 -17.21 -8.12
C ALA A 56 -2.61 -16.60 -7.98
N ASP A 57 -2.68 -15.29 -7.87
CA ASP A 57 -3.93 -14.55 -8.07
C ASP A 57 -4.14 -14.35 -9.57
N LEU A 58 -5.24 -14.88 -10.10
CA LEU A 58 -5.62 -14.73 -11.50
C LEU A 58 -6.67 -13.61 -11.63
N ILE A 59 -6.34 -12.61 -12.43
CA ILE A 59 -7.23 -11.51 -12.78
C ILE A 59 -7.95 -11.85 -14.08
N GLU A 60 -9.27 -11.83 -14.03
CA GLU A 60 -10.17 -12.07 -15.16
C GLU A 60 -11.15 -10.90 -15.33
N GLY A 61 -12.03 -11.01 -16.34
CA GLY A 61 -12.99 -9.96 -16.67
C GLY A 61 -12.32 -8.76 -17.32
N GLY A 62 -12.78 -7.55 -16.99
CA GLY A 62 -12.31 -6.31 -17.59
C GLY A 62 -13.03 -5.95 -18.89
N ALA A 63 -12.87 -4.70 -19.31
CA ALA A 63 -13.54 -4.14 -20.48
C ALA A 63 -12.66 -4.27 -21.71
N THR A 64 -13.17 -4.90 -22.77
CA THR A 64 -12.48 -4.96 -24.06
C THR A 64 -12.90 -3.77 -24.93
N ARG A 65 -11.93 -3.05 -25.51
CA ARG A 65 -12.18 -1.97 -26.48
C ARG A 65 -11.20 -2.09 -27.64
N GLY A 66 -11.68 -2.62 -28.77
CA GLY A 66 -10.80 -3.07 -29.85
C GLY A 66 -9.90 -4.19 -29.35
N ASP A 67 -8.61 -4.10 -29.65
CA ASP A 67 -7.61 -5.11 -29.27
C ASP A 67 -7.03 -4.88 -27.86
N ASN A 68 -7.60 -3.97 -27.08
CA ASN A 68 -7.14 -3.61 -25.74
C ASN A 68 -8.08 -4.15 -24.67
N LEU A 69 -7.49 -4.70 -23.60
CA LEU A 69 -8.19 -5.11 -22.39
C LEU A 69 -7.89 -4.14 -21.25
N PHE A 70 -8.94 -3.59 -20.66
CA PHE A 70 -8.85 -2.64 -19.55
C PHE A 70 -9.28 -3.33 -18.25
N HIS A 71 -8.46 -3.17 -17.21
CA HIS A 71 -8.80 -3.53 -15.84
C HIS A 71 -8.84 -2.27 -14.97
N SER A 72 -9.64 -2.31 -13.91
CA SER A 72 -9.70 -1.22 -12.94
C SER A 72 -9.81 -1.74 -11.52
N PHE A 73 -9.08 -1.06 -10.64
CA PHE A 73 -8.90 -1.40 -9.24
C PHE A 73 -8.87 -0.13 -8.42
N SER A 74 -9.56 -0.13 -7.28
CA SER A 74 -9.40 0.94 -6.29
C SER A 74 -8.03 0.85 -5.62
N GLU A 75 -7.52 -0.37 -5.46
CA GLU A 75 -6.18 -0.64 -4.94
C GLU A 75 -5.57 -1.81 -5.71
N PHE A 76 -4.31 -1.63 -6.15
CA PHE A 76 -3.55 -2.69 -6.80
C PHE A 76 -2.17 -2.78 -6.16
N ASN A 77 -2.07 -3.54 -5.08
CA ASN A 77 -0.82 -3.75 -4.36
C ASN A 77 -0.41 -5.23 -4.46
N VAL A 78 0.85 -5.47 -4.78
CA VAL A 78 1.43 -6.83 -4.90
C VAL A 78 2.54 -6.96 -3.86
N ARG A 79 2.42 -7.97 -2.97
CA ARG A 79 3.41 -8.28 -1.94
C ARG A 79 4.67 -8.86 -2.56
N ASP A 80 5.76 -8.80 -1.80
CA ASP A 80 6.96 -9.58 -2.08
C ASP A 80 6.58 -11.06 -2.28
N LEU A 81 7.13 -11.65 -3.35
CA LEU A 81 6.89 -13.04 -3.77
C LEU A 81 5.43 -13.38 -4.15
N GLN A 82 4.49 -12.42 -4.13
CA GLN A 82 3.13 -12.62 -4.62
C GLN A 82 3.15 -12.72 -6.16
N ARG A 83 2.36 -13.65 -6.69
CA ARG A 83 2.22 -13.88 -8.12
C ARG A 83 0.84 -13.44 -8.57
N VAL A 84 0.78 -12.58 -9.57
CA VAL A 84 -0.46 -12.09 -10.16
C VAL A 84 -0.39 -12.29 -11.67
N TYR A 85 -1.44 -12.86 -12.25
CA TYR A 85 -1.56 -13.09 -13.68
C TYR A 85 -2.81 -12.44 -14.20
N PHE A 86 -2.73 -11.82 -15.37
CA PHE A 86 -3.90 -11.39 -16.12
C PHE A 86 -4.27 -12.46 -17.14
N ALA A 87 -5.54 -12.86 -17.15
CA ALA A 87 -6.09 -13.71 -18.19
C ALA A 87 -6.11 -12.91 -19.49
N ASN A 88 -5.43 -13.40 -20.53
CA ASN A 88 -5.42 -12.77 -21.84
C ASN A 88 -6.37 -13.52 -22.79
N PRO A 89 -7.58 -13.00 -23.07
CA PRO A 89 -8.51 -13.62 -24.01
C PRO A 89 -8.01 -13.47 -25.45
N ALA A 90 -8.54 -14.30 -26.35
CA ALA A 90 -8.23 -14.20 -27.77
C ALA A 90 -8.66 -12.84 -28.36
N GLY A 91 -7.84 -12.26 -29.23
CA GLY A 91 -8.11 -10.96 -29.86
C GLY A 91 -7.52 -9.76 -29.12
N ILE A 92 -6.81 -9.97 -28.00
CA ILE A 92 -5.99 -8.96 -27.33
C ILE A 92 -4.51 -9.24 -27.67
N ASN A 93 -3.82 -8.28 -28.29
CA ASN A 93 -2.45 -8.41 -28.81
C ASN A 93 -1.47 -7.41 -28.18
#